data_AF-A0A645H3Y6-F1
#
_entry.id   AF-A0A645H3Y6-F1
#
_cell.length_a   1.000
_cell.length_b   1.000
_cell.length_c   1.000
_cell.angle_alpha   90.00
_cell.angle_beta   90.00
_cell.angle_gamma   90.00
#
_symmetry.space_group_name_H-M   'P 1'
#
loop_
_entity.id
_entity.type
_entity.pdbx_description
1 polymer ?
#
loop_
_entity_poly.entity_id
_entity_poly.type
_entity_poly.pdbx_seq_one_letter_code
_entity_poly.pdbx_strand_id
1 'polypeptide(L)'
;MHMDNEGRLIFVTKVRGRKRSLDALVERLDQTAINPSEQSIFITHGDCLEDAQYVAKKIEEKYHPREIVINWVDPVIGAHSGPGTVALFFLGTER
;
A
#
# COMPACT_ATOMS: atom_id res chain seq x y z
N MET A 1 -4.44 -4.81 5.98
CA MET A 1 -5.73 -4.30 6.50
C MET A 1 -6.27 -3.34 5.48
N HIS A 2 -7.57 -3.09 5.50
CA HIS A 2 -8.26 -2.29 4.50
C HIS A 2 -9.43 -1.57 5.16
N MET A 3 -9.73 -0.37 4.70
CA MET A 3 -10.83 0.41 5.24
C MET A 3 -12.11 0.02 4.50
N ASP A 4 -13.10 -0.51 5.20
CA ASP A 4 -14.38 -0.87 4.57
C ASP A 4 -15.27 0.35 4.28
N ASN A 5 -16.46 0.10 3.73
CA ASN A 5 -17.46 1.13 3.46
C ASN A 5 -17.94 1.90 4.70
N GLU A 6 -17.77 1.34 5.90
CA GLU A 6 -18.12 1.98 7.17
C GLU A 6 -16.92 2.72 7.81
N GLY A 7 -15.77 2.77 7.14
CA GLY A 7 -14.56 3.42 7.63
C GLY A 7 -13.77 2.59 8.65
N ARG A 8 -14.07 1.30 8.79
CA ARG A 8 -13.41 0.40 9.74
C ARG A 8 -12.20 -0.26 9.12
N LEU A 9 -11.13 -0.40 9.91
CA LEU A 9 -9.96 -1.18 9.52
C LEU A 9 -10.25 -2.67 9.67
N ILE A 10 -10.51 -3.35 8.56
CA ILE A 10 -10.75 -4.79 8.53
C ILE A 10 -9.46 -5.52 8.15
N PHE A 11 -9.28 -6.66 8.80
CA PHE A 11 -8.28 -7.63 8.42
C PHE A 11 -8.70 -8.38 7.14
N VAL A 12 -7.97 -8.17 6.04
CA VAL A 12 -8.30 -8.80 4.74
C VAL A 12 -7.66 -10.18 4.60
N THR A 13 -6.38 -10.32 4.93
CA THR A 13 -5.63 -11.55 4.68
C THR A 13 -4.46 -11.70 5.64
N LYS A 14 -4.15 -12.96 6.00
CA LYS A 14 -2.99 -13.34 6.80
C LYS A 14 -1.90 -13.94 5.92
N VAL A 15 -0.81 -13.20 5.76
CA VAL A 15 0.39 -13.67 5.05
C VAL A 15 1.54 -13.84 6.04
N ARG A 16 2.37 -14.86 5.85
CA ARG A 16 3.58 -15.08 6.66
C ARG A 16 4.83 -14.64 5.89
N GLY A 17 5.61 -13.74 6.49
CA GLY A 17 6.89 -13.28 5.97
C GLY A 17 6.79 -11.92 5.27
N ARG A 18 7.80 -11.07 5.51
CA ARG A 18 7.80 -9.65 5.12
C ARG A 18 7.63 -9.44 3.63
N LYS A 19 8.46 -10.07 2.80
CA LYS A 19 8.42 -9.93 1.34
C LYS A 19 7.05 -10.36 0.78
N ARG A 20 6.52 -11.49 1.24
CA ARG A 20 5.18 -11.95 0.82
C ARG A 20 4.06 -10.99 1.22
N SER A 21 4.16 -10.33 2.38
CA SER A 21 3.17 -9.31 2.75
C SER A 21 3.22 -8.06 1.86
N LEU A 22 4.41 -7.66 1.40
CA LEU A 22 4.56 -6.54 0.45
C LEU A 22 4.06 -6.93 -0.94
N ASP A 23 4.33 -8.17 -1.37
CA ASP A 23 3.83 -8.71 -2.64
C ASP A 23 2.30 -8.75 -2.66
N ALA A 24 1.67 -9.12 -1.54
CA ALA A 24 0.21 -9.11 -1.40
C ALA A 24 -0.41 -7.70 -1.51
N LEU A 25 0.31 -6.64 -1.14
CA LEU A 25 -0.15 -5.27 -1.37
C LEU A 25 -0.22 -4.95 -2.87
N VAL A 26 0.83 -5.32 -3.62
CA VAL A 26 0.89 -5.12 -5.08
C VAL A 26 -0.16 -5.98 -5.78
N GLU A 27 -0.37 -7.22 -5.32
CA GLU A 27 -1.43 -8.10 -5.83
C GLU A 27 -2.82 -7.51 -5.61
N ARG A 28 -3.08 -6.89 -4.44
CA ARG A 28 -4.36 -6.22 -4.20
C ARG A 28 -4.57 -5.06 -5.17
N LEU A 29 -3.52 -4.29 -5.46
CA LEU A 29 -3.56 -3.25 -6.49
C LEU A 29 -3.88 -3.83 -7.87
N ASP A 30 -3.26 -4.95 -8.23
CA ASP A 30 -3.53 -5.65 -9.50
C ASP A 30 -5.01 -6.04 -9.66
N GLN A 31 -5.62 -6.49 -8.57
CA GLN A 31 -6.98 -7.00 -8.58
C GLN A 31 -8.04 -5.89 -8.68
N THR A 32 -7.77 -4.71 -8.11
CA THR A 32 -8.82 -3.70 -7.92
C THR A 32 -8.52 -2.33 -8.50
N ALA A 33 -7.30 -2.00 -8.91
CA ALA A 33 -6.99 -0.65 -9.40
C ALA A 33 -7.69 -0.30 -10.72
N ILE A 34 -8.17 0.94 -10.83
CA ILE A 34 -8.79 1.49 -12.05
C ILE A 34 -7.76 2.26 -12.87
N ASN A 35 -7.31 1.77 -14.02
CA ASN A 35 -6.31 2.46 -14.87
C ASN A 35 -5.05 2.90 -14.09
N PRO A 36 -4.31 1.99 -13.44
CA PRO A 36 -3.18 2.35 -12.57
C PRO A 36 -2.10 3.21 -13.25
N SER A 37 -1.92 3.10 -14.57
CA SER A 37 -1.00 3.93 -15.37
C SER A 37 -1.34 5.43 -15.36
N GLU A 38 -2.61 5.79 -15.12
CA GLU A 38 -3.09 7.18 -15.12
C GLU A 38 -3.16 7.79 -13.71
N GLN A 39 -2.88 6.99 -12.68
CA GLN A 39 -3.05 7.39 -11.28
C GLN A 39 -1.76 7.89 -10.64
N SER A 40 -1.92 8.74 -9.63
CA SER A 40 -0.93 8.94 -8.57
C SER A 40 -1.10 7.85 -7.51
N ILE A 41 -0.06 7.07 -7.26
CA ILE A 41 -0.07 6.00 -6.25
C ILE A 41 0.68 6.48 -5.02
N PHE A 42 0.08 6.31 -3.84
CA PHE A 42 0.70 6.75 -2.57
C PHE A 42 1.11 5.56 -1.73
N ILE A 43 2.30 5.63 -1.15
CA ILE A 43 2.82 4.64 -0.21
C ILE A 43 3.21 5.38 1.07
N THR A 44 2.74 4.90 2.22
CA THR A 44 3.22 5.40 3.51
C THR A 44 3.98 4.33 4.27
N HIS A 45 5.00 4.74 5.03
CA HIS A 45 5.80 3.82 5.84
C HIS A 45 6.01 4.29 7.28
N GLY A 46 6.02 3.34 8.21
CA GLY A 46 6.47 3.53 9.59
C GLY A 46 7.91 3.09 9.72
N ASP A 47 8.87 3.98 9.49
CA ASP A 47 10.31 3.70 9.66
C ASP A 47 10.83 2.46 8.92
N CYS A 48 10.34 2.23 7.69
CA CYS A 48 10.75 1.11 6.84
C CYS A 48 10.79 1.51 5.35
N LEU A 49 11.53 2.58 5.05
CA LEU A 49 11.62 3.17 3.70
C LEU A 49 12.01 2.14 2.63
N GLU A 50 12.91 1.22 2.94
CA GLU A 50 13.38 0.18 2.01
C GLU A 50 12.24 -0.74 1.53
N ASP A 51 11.31 -1.07 2.43
CA ASP A 51 10.14 -1.87 2.10
C ASP A 51 9.13 -1.08 1.24
N ALA A 52 8.98 0.22 1.50
CA ALA A 52 8.17 1.11 0.66
C ALA A 52 8.76 1.25 -0.75
N GLN A 53 10.08 1.41 -0.85
CA GLN A 53 10.79 1.45 -2.14
C GLN A 53 10.69 0.13 -2.90
N TYR A 54 10.71 -1.01 -2.19
CA TYR A 54 10.48 -2.32 -2.79
C TYR A 54 9.09 -2.41 -3.45
N VAL A 55 8.05 -1.96 -2.75
CA VAL A 55 6.68 -1.91 -3.29
C VAL A 55 6.60 -0.94 -4.47
N ALA A 56 7.16 0.26 -4.32
CA ALA A 56 7.18 1.28 -5.37
C ALA A 56 7.81 0.76 -6.67
N LYS A 57 9.00 0.14 -6.57
CA LYS A 57 9.71 -0.42 -7.73
C LYS A 57 8.85 -1.44 -8.48
N LYS A 58 8.18 -2.34 -7.77
CA LYS A 58 7.30 -3.35 -8.40
C LYS A 58 6.12 -2.73 -9.12
N ILE A 59 5.53 -1.69 -8.54
CA ILE A 59 4.40 -0.98 -9.13
C ILE A 59 4.86 -0.21 -10.38
N GLU A 60 6.00 0.48 -10.29
CA GLU A 60 6.59 1.21 -11.40
C GLU A 60 6.88 0.28 -12.59
N GLU A 61 7.57 -0.84 -12.35
CA GLU A 61 7.94 -1.82 -13.37
C GLU A 61 6.73 -2.44 -14.09
N LYS A 62 5.61 -2.62 -13.36
CA LYS A 62 4.43 -3.32 -13.90
C LYS A 62 3.40 -2.38 -14.52
N TYR A 63 3.16 -1.21 -13.93
CA TYR A 63 2.02 -0.36 -14.28
C TYR A 63 2.40 1.00 -14.86
N HIS A 64 3.64 1.47 -14.66
CA HIS A 64 4.08 2.80 -15.10
C HIS A 64 3.06 3.90 -14.74
N PRO A 65 2.73 4.07 -13.45
CA PRO A 65 1.77 5.08 -13.00
C PRO A 65 2.24 6.48 -13.35
N ARG A 66 1.33 7.45 -13.26
CA ARG A 66 1.67 8.86 -13.48
C ARG A 66 2.75 9.34 -12.50
N GLU A 67 2.63 8.93 -11.25
CA GLU A 67 3.62 9.17 -10.20
C GLU A 67 3.45 8.20 -9.02
N ILE A 68 4.53 7.97 -8.29
CA ILE A 68 4.52 7.29 -6.99
C ILE A 68 5.04 8.25 -5.93
N VAL A 69 4.25 8.47 -4.88
CA VAL A 69 4.61 9.34 -3.75
C VAL A 69 4.81 8.49 -2.51
N ILE A 70 6.01 8.57 -1.91
CA ILE A 70 6.35 7.88 -0.68
C ILE A 70 6.39 8.89 0.48
N ASN A 71 5.65 8.61 1.55
CA ASN A 71 5.57 9.47 2.74
C ASN A 71 5.77 8.68 4.03
N TRP A 72 6.07 9.40 5.10
CA TRP A 72 6.00 8.87 6.46
C TRP A 72 4.54 8.65 6.87
N VAL A 73 4.31 7.64 7.71
CA VAL A 73 3.11 7.59 8.54
C VAL A 73 3.16 8.73 9.56
N ASP A 74 2.04 9.37 9.83
CA ASP A 74 1.98 10.42 10.84
C ASP A 74 2.13 9.83 12.26
N PRO A 75 2.45 10.66 13.27
CA PRO A 75 2.65 10.16 14.64
C PRO A 75 1.41 9.47 15.24
N VAL A 76 0.20 9.93 14.89
CA VAL A 76 -1.04 9.39 15.45
C VAL A 76 -1.32 7.98 14.90
N ILE A 77 -1.29 7.79 13.58
CA ILE A 77 -1.47 6.48 12.97
C ILE A 77 -0.28 5.57 13.30
N GLY A 78 0.92 6.15 13.35
CA GLY A 78 2.15 5.45 13.73
C GLY A 78 2.09 4.85 15.13
N ALA A 79 1.48 5.54 16.10
CA ALA A 79 1.30 5.02 17.47
C ALA A 79 0.46 3.73 17.53
N HIS A 80 -0.46 3.53 16.57
CA HIS A 80 -1.31 2.34 16.49
C HIS A 80 -0.74 1.25 15.61
N SER A 81 -0.06 1.63 14.53
CA SER A 81 0.40 0.70 13.50
C SER A 81 1.82 0.19 13.76
N GLY A 82 2.64 1.00 14.44
CA GLY A 82 4.01 0.69 14.82
C GLY A 82 5.02 0.74 13.66
N PRO A 83 6.33 0.65 13.99
CA PRO A 83 7.41 0.52 13.02
C PRO A 83 7.24 -0.71 12.14
N GLY A 84 7.70 -0.63 10.89
CA GLY A 84 7.52 -1.68 9.88
C GLY A 84 6.19 -1.60 9.12
N THR A 85 5.29 -0.68 9.44
CA THR A 85 4.03 -0.52 8.68
C THR A 85 4.29 -0.03 7.26
N VAL A 86 3.65 -0.65 6.26
CA VAL A 86 3.56 -0.13 4.89
C VAL A 86 2.10 -0.11 4.48
N ALA A 87 1.62 1.03 3.98
CA ALA A 87 0.28 1.15 3.42
C ALA A 87 0.37 1.67 1.98
N LEU A 88 -0.54 1.18 1.14
CA LEU A 88 -0.62 1.47 -0.29
C LEU A 88 -2.01 2.02 -0.60
N PHE A 89 -2.07 3.16 -1.28
CA PHE A 89 -3.30 3.86 -1.60
C PHE A 89 -3.37 4.14 -3.11
N PHE A 90 -4.52 3.84 -3.69
CA PHE A 90 -4.85 4.00 -5.10
C PHE A 90 -6.37 4.02 -5.24
N LEU A 91 -6.87 4.49 -6.38
CA LEU A 91 -8.28 4.40 -6.75
C LEU A 91 -8.59 2.99 -7.25
N GLY A 92 -9.44 2.28 -6.50
CA GLY A 92 -9.90 0.94 -6.83
C GLY A 92 -11.38 0.86 -7.21
N THR A 93 -11.77 -0.25 -7.85
CA THR A 93 -13.15 -0.61 -8.21
C THR A 93 -14.01 -0.94 -6.99
N GLU A 94 -13.38 -1.38 -5.91
CA GLU A 94 -14.02 -1.72 -4.65
C GLU A 94 -13.28 -1.03 -3.51
N ARG A 95 -14.08 -0.53 -2.55
CA ARG A 95 -13.60 0.18 -1.37
C ARG A 95 -13.07 -0.72 -0.30
#